data_AF-A0A973RMB0-F1
#
_entry.id   AF-A0A973RMB0-F1
#
_cell.length_a   1.000
_cell.length_b   1.000
_cell.length_c   1.000
_cell.angle_alpha   90.00
_cell.angle_beta   90.00
_cell.angle_gamma   90.00
#
_symmetry.space_group_name_H-M   'P 1'
#
loop_
_entity.id
_entity.type
_entity.pdbx_description
1 polymer ?
#
loop_
_entity_poly.entity_id
_entity_poly.type
_entity_poly.pdbx_seq_one_letter_code
_entity_poly.pdbx_strand_id
1 'polypeptide(L)'
;MSQGGMRRVRDMDLRLAAAMAEVEGLYAVLSQARSSRHREQARADLARAAARLADLAAVPLQERQATAVVTRSRWGRRRVLARRGARWVGARFGPG
;
A
#
# COMPACT_ATOMS: atom_id res chain seq x y z
N MET A 1 -10.14 -8.87 20.05
CA MET A 1 -9.95 -7.61 19.31
C MET A 1 -11.14 -6.71 19.56
N SER A 2 -10.95 -5.51 20.06
CA SER A 2 -12.01 -4.49 20.03
C SER A 2 -12.25 -4.05 18.59
N GLN A 3 -13.49 -3.78 18.19
CA GLN A 3 -13.83 -3.31 16.83
C GLN A 3 -12.94 -2.14 16.36
N GLY A 4 -12.49 -1.27 17.28
CA GLY A 4 -11.61 -0.14 16.98
C GLY A 4 -10.25 -0.52 16.37
N GLY A 5 -9.64 -1.65 16.76
CA GLY A 5 -8.35 -2.07 16.21
C GLY A 5 -8.44 -2.54 14.75
N MET A 6 -9.51 -3.27 14.41
CA MET A 6 -9.79 -3.69 13.03
C MET A 6 -10.07 -2.50 12.11
N ARG A 7 -10.80 -1.48 12.61
CA ARG A 7 -11.07 -0.26 11.87
C ARG A 7 -9.79 0.51 11.54
N ARG A 8 -8.86 0.64 12.50
CA ARG A 8 -7.56 1.30 12.30
C ARG A 8 -6.68 0.62 11.26
N VAL A 9 -6.56 -0.71 11.30
CA VAL A 9 -5.78 -1.46 10.30
C VAL A 9 -6.38 -1.30 8.90
N ARG A 10 -7.71 -1.38 8.77
CA ARG A 10 -8.37 -1.19 7.47
C ARG A 10 -8.22 0.23 6.93
N ASP A 11 -8.31 1.23 7.79
CA ASP A 11 -8.10 2.63 7.40
C ASP A 11 -6.67 2.85 6.89
N MET A 12 -5.66 2.28 7.56
CA MET A 12 -4.28 2.32 7.09
C MET A 12 -4.05 1.57 5.77
N ASP A 13 -4.65 0.38 5.61
CA ASP A 13 -4.61 -0.39 4.35
C ASP A 13 -5.21 0.44 3.19
N LEU A 14 -6.30 1.18 3.44
CA LEU A 14 -6.93 2.07 2.45
C LEU A 14 -6.07 3.30 2.12
N ARG A 15 -5.44 3.92 3.12
CA ARG A 15 -4.53 5.05 2.91
C ARG A 15 -3.32 4.63 2.07
N LEU A 16 -2.78 3.43 2.31
CA LEU A 16 -1.68 2.88 1.52
C LEU A 16 -2.11 2.65 0.06
N ALA A 17 -3.31 2.09 -0.16
CA ALA A 17 -3.85 1.90 -1.50
C ALA A 17 -4.10 3.22 -2.24
N ALA A 18 -4.61 4.24 -1.54
CA ALA A 18 -4.82 5.57 -2.11
C ALA A 18 -3.49 6.24 -2.49
N ALA A 19 -2.47 6.15 -1.64
CA ALA A 19 -1.14 6.69 -1.94
C ALA A 19 -0.49 5.98 -3.13
N MET A 20 -0.68 4.66 -3.27
CA MET A 20 -0.21 3.92 -4.45
C MET A 20 -0.90 4.39 -5.74
N ALA A 21 -2.23 4.55 -5.71
CA ALA A 21 -2.99 5.02 -6.85
C ALA A 21 -2.58 6.45 -7.27
N GLU A 22 -2.23 7.31 -6.31
CA GLU A 22 -1.70 8.65 -6.59
C GLU A 22 -0.35 8.59 -7.33
N VAL A 23 0.58 7.72 -6.89
CA VAL A 23 1.87 7.50 -7.55
C VAL A 23 1.68 6.99 -8.98
N GLU A 24 0.80 6.00 -9.19
CA GLU A 24 0.49 5.47 -10.52
C GLU A 24 -0.11 6.55 -11.44
N GLY A 25 -1.04 7.37 -10.92
CA GLY A 25 -1.63 8.48 -11.65
C GLY A 25 -0.60 9.54 -12.07
N LEU A 26 0.30 9.92 -11.17
CA LEU A 26 1.36 10.88 -11.46
C LEU A 26 2.39 10.34 -12.45
N TYR A 27 2.69 9.03 -12.40
CA TYR A 27 3.52 8.39 -13.41
C TYR A 27 2.85 8.40 -14.79
N ALA A 28 1.54 8.18 -14.86
CA ALA A 28 0.78 8.29 -16.11
C ALA A 28 0.74 9.73 -16.66
N VAL A 29 0.66 10.75 -15.79
CA VAL A 29 0.79 12.16 -16.19
C VAL A 29 2.20 12.45 -16.73
N LEU A 30 3.24 11.96 -16.04
CA LEU A 30 4.63 12.13 -16.46
C LEU A 30 4.89 11.49 -17.84
N SER A 31 4.35 10.30 -18.10
CA SER A 31 4.53 9.60 -19.38
C SER A 31 3.86 10.32 -20.55
N GLN A 32 2.80 11.10 -20.28
CA GLN A 32 2.07 11.89 -21.28
C GLN A 32 2.59 13.34 -21.41
N ALA A 33 3.48 13.78 -20.52
CA ALA A 33 3.93 15.16 -20.46
C ALA A 33 4.79 15.56 -21.69
N ARG A 34 4.25 16.50 -22.48
CA ARG A 34 4.87 16.96 -23.74
C ARG A 34 5.91 18.06 -23.55
N SER A 35 5.77 18.91 -22.53
CA SER A 35 6.72 20.00 -22.25
C SER A 35 7.69 19.63 -21.14
N SER A 36 8.91 20.17 -21.21
CA SER A 36 9.94 20.01 -20.18
C SER A 36 9.47 20.51 -18.82
N ARG A 37 8.80 21.67 -18.79
CA ARG A 37 8.21 22.25 -17.57
C ARG A 37 7.16 21.33 -16.94
N HIS A 38 6.26 20.74 -17.73
CA HIS A 38 5.28 19.78 -17.19
C HIS A 38 5.96 18.50 -16.69
N ARG A 39 6.97 17.99 -17.39
CA ARG A 39 7.72 16.81 -16.91
C ARG A 39 8.42 17.09 -15.59
N GLU A 40 9.03 18.27 -15.43
CA GLU A 40 9.71 18.64 -14.19
C GLU A 40 8.72 18.74 -13.03
N GLN A 41 7.58 19.40 -13.24
CA GLN A 41 6.52 19.46 -12.24
C GLN A 41 6.00 18.07 -11.87
N ALA A 42 5.69 17.23 -12.87
CA ALA A 42 5.20 15.87 -12.64
C ALA A 42 6.22 14.99 -11.90
N ARG A 43 7.53 15.16 -12.15
CA ARG A 43 8.60 14.49 -11.39
C ARG A 43 8.63 14.94 -9.93
N ALA A 44 8.53 16.24 -9.67
CA ALA A 44 8.50 16.78 -8.31
C ALA A 44 7.27 16.29 -7.54
N ASP A 45 6.12 16.22 -8.20
CA ASP A 45 4.88 15.69 -7.62
C ASP A 45 5.00 14.19 -7.32
N LEU A 46 5.54 13.43 -8.28
CA LEU A 46 5.78 12.00 -8.13
C LEU A 46 6.74 11.70 -6.97
N ALA A 47 7.83 12.46 -6.83
CA ALA A 47 8.78 12.32 -5.73
C ALA A 47 8.10 12.55 -4.37
N ARG A 48 7.26 13.59 -4.26
CA ARG A 48 6.50 13.87 -3.04
C ARG A 48 5.48 12.77 -2.72
N ALA A 49 4.80 12.23 -3.72
CA ALA A 49 3.85 11.12 -3.54
C ALA A 49 4.56 9.83 -3.12
N ALA A 50 5.70 9.51 -3.74
CA ALA A 50 6.51 8.35 -3.39
C ALA A 50 7.05 8.44 -1.95
N ALA A 51 7.48 9.62 -1.50
CA ALA A 51 7.90 9.84 -0.11
C ALA A 51 6.76 9.56 0.87
N ARG A 52 5.55 10.10 0.63
CA ARG A 52 4.37 9.82 1.47
C ARG A 52 4.00 8.34 1.50
N LEU A 53 4.10 7.66 0.36
CA LEU A 53 3.87 6.22 0.28
C LEU A 53 4.88 5.45 1.13
N ALA A 54 6.17 5.83 1.06
CA ALA A 54 7.23 5.23 1.86
C ALA A 54 6.97 5.42 3.37
N ASP A 55 6.56 6.62 3.80
CA ASP A 55 6.21 6.90 5.20
C ASP A 55 5.06 6.00 5.69
N LEU A 56 4.01 5.84 4.87
CA LEU A 56 2.88 4.97 5.19
C LEU A 56 3.26 3.47 5.23
N ALA A 57 4.17 3.06 4.35
CA ALA A 57 4.66 1.68 4.28
C ALA A 57 5.58 1.35 5.46
N ALA A 58 6.38 2.31 5.92
CA ALA A 58 7.33 2.17 7.02
C ALA A 58 6.69 1.94 8.40
N VAL A 59 5.39 2.23 8.55
CA VAL A 59 4.66 1.98 9.81
C VAL A 59 4.77 0.49 10.20
N PRO A 60 5.41 0.16 11.35
CA PRO A 60 5.78 -1.21 11.69
C PRO A 60 4.58 -2.17 11.76
N LEU A 61 4.79 -3.38 11.22
CA LEU A 61 3.79 -4.45 11.23
C LEU A 61 3.47 -4.98 12.64
N GLN A 62 4.23 -4.64 13.67
CA GLN A 62 4.02 -5.13 15.05
C GLN A 62 2.73 -4.57 15.69
N GLU A 63 2.28 -3.37 15.33
CA GLU A 63 0.91 -2.91 15.63
C GLU A 63 -0.16 -3.59 14.76
N ARG A 64 0.24 -4.10 13.58
CA ARG A 64 -0.64 -4.85 12.65
C ARG A 64 -0.81 -6.33 13.03
N GLN A 65 -0.01 -6.86 13.98
CA GLN A 65 0.12 -8.30 14.26
C GLN A 65 -0.29 -8.78 15.65
N ALA A 66 -0.58 -7.90 16.62
CA ALA A 66 -0.95 -8.30 17.99
C ALA A 66 -2.25 -9.16 18.11
N THR A 67 -2.87 -9.55 17.00
CA THR A 67 -4.20 -10.17 16.98
C THR A 67 -4.30 -11.31 15.97
N ALA A 68 -3.31 -12.20 15.98
CA ALA A 68 -3.40 -13.53 15.36
C ALA A 68 -4.33 -14.50 16.12
N VAL A 69 -5.13 -14.02 17.09
CA VAL A 69 -5.96 -14.85 17.99
C VAL A 69 -7.36 -15.17 17.42
N VAL A 70 -7.73 -14.76 16.20
CA VAL A 70 -9.09 -15.06 15.67
C VAL A 70 -9.06 -15.83 14.36
N THR A 71 -8.51 -17.03 14.43
CA THR A 71 -8.49 -18.05 13.36
C THR A 71 -9.90 -18.61 13.03
N ARG A 72 -10.96 -18.19 13.72
CA ARG A 72 -12.35 -18.67 13.49
C ARG A 72 -13.20 -17.82 12.56
N SER A 73 -12.83 -16.57 12.24
CA SER A 73 -13.68 -15.73 11.39
C SER A 73 -13.47 -16.00 9.89
N ARG A 74 -14.57 -16.00 9.10
CA ARG A 74 -14.54 -16.12 7.63
C ARG A 74 -13.61 -15.07 6.99
N TRP A 75 -13.60 -13.86 7.55
CA TRP A 75 -12.74 -12.76 7.10
C TRP A 75 -11.26 -12.98 7.43
N GLY A 76 -10.96 -13.54 8.61
CA GLY A 76 -9.60 -13.96 8.97
C GLY A 76 -9.05 -14.99 8.00
N ARG A 77 -9.85 -16.02 7.67
CA ARG A 77 -9.49 -17.04 6.67
C ARG A 77 -9.21 -16.45 5.29
N ARG A 78 -10.10 -15.56 4.80
CA ARG A 78 -9.89 -14.84 3.52
C ARG A 78 -8.60 -14.02 3.54
N ARG A 79 -8.31 -13.31 4.64
CA ARG A 79 -7.09 -12.48 4.77
C ARG A 79 -5.82 -13.33 4.81
N VAL A 80 -5.84 -14.50 5.47
CA VAL A 80 -4.72 -15.46 5.46
C VAL A 80 -4.46 -15.98 4.03
N LEU A 81 -5.52 -16.35 3.30
CA LEU A 81 -5.38 -16.80 1.91
C LEU A 81 -4.85 -15.68 1.00
N ALA A 82 -5.37 -14.45 1.13
CA ALA A 82 -4.89 -13.30 0.37
C ALA A 82 -3.41 -12.99 0.66
N ARG A 83 -2.99 -13.02 1.93
CA ARG A 83 -1.58 -12.85 2.33
C ARG A 83 -0.69 -13.95 1.75
N ARG A 84 -1.16 -15.20 1.75
CA ARG A 84 -0.43 -16.34 1.17
C ARG A 84 -0.27 -16.16 -0.35
N GLY A 85 -1.33 -15.72 -1.04
CA GLY A 85 -1.28 -15.38 -2.46
C GLY A 85 -0.29 -14.25 -2.76
N ALA A 86 -0.34 -13.15 -1.99
CA ALA A 86 0.58 -12.02 -2.14
C ALA A 86 2.04 -12.43 -1.92
N ARG A 87 2.34 -13.29 -0.92
CA ARG A 87 3.69 -13.84 -0.73
C ARG A 87 4.13 -14.71 -1.91
N TRP A 88 3.23 -15.53 -2.44
CA TRP A 88 3.55 -16.36 -3.61
C TRP A 88 3.86 -15.51 -4.85
N VAL A 89 3.06 -14.47 -5.10
CA VAL A 89 3.31 -13.51 -6.20
C VAL A 89 4.64 -12.78 -5.98
N GLY A 90 4.89 -12.28 -4.77
CA GLY A 90 6.15 -11.59 -4.43
C GLY A 90 7.37 -12.49 -4.57
N ALA A 91 7.30 -13.75 -4.14
CA ALA A 91 8.39 -14.72 -4.31
C ALA A 91 8.64 -15.10 -5.78
N ARG A 92 7.62 -14.96 -6.64
CA ARG A 92 7.70 -15.34 -8.06
C ARG A 92 8.10 -14.18 -8.97
N PHE A 93 7.76 -12.94 -8.60
CA PHE A 93 7.88 -11.76 -9.46
C PHE A 93 8.55 -10.56 -8.78
N GLY A 94 8.94 -10.67 -7.50
CA GLY A 94 9.71 -9.64 -6.82
C GLY A 94 11.16 -9.60 -7.30
N PRO A 95 11.82 -8.44 -7.25
CA PRO A 95 13.26 -8.36 -7.52
C PRO A 95 13.99 -9.16 -6.43
N GLY A 96 14.85 -10.09 -6.87
CA GLY A 96 15.68 -10.91 -6.00
C GLY A 96 16.76 -10.12 -5.28
#